data_AF-A0A8S3IK78-F1
#
_entry.id   AF-A0A8S3IK78-F1
#
_cell.length_a   1.000
_cell.length_b   1.000
_cell.length_c   1.000
_cell.angle_alpha   90.00
_cell.angle_beta   90.00
_cell.angle_gamma   90.00
#
_symmetry.space_group_name_H-M   'P 1'
#
loop_
_entity.id
_entity.type
_entity.pdbx_description
1 polymer ?
#
loop_
_entity_poly.entity_id
_entity_poly.type
_entity_poly.pdbx_seq_one_letter_code
_entity_poly.pdbx_strand_id
1 'polypeptide(L)'
;MIYSHFTAEGEVTFKSILYVPKAAPFDLFSKYDKKTDAIKLYVRRVFITDNFEEMMPKYLSFIRGVVDSDDLPLNVSRENLQQSKLLKVIKKKLVRKALDMLKKISAADYETFWKEYGTNIKLGVIEDSANRTRLAKLLR
;
A
#
# COMPACT_ATOMS: atom_id res chain seq x y z
N MET A 1 -9.34 5.79 -7.50
CA MET A 1 -9.63 5.30 -8.87
C MET A 1 -8.41 5.00 -9.75
N ILE A 2 -7.27 5.65 -9.55
CA ILE A 2 -6.05 5.42 -10.33
C ILE A 2 -5.45 4.03 -10.04
N TYR A 3 -4.65 3.51 -10.98
CA TYR A 3 -3.81 2.33 -10.75
C TYR A 3 -2.35 2.59 -11.15
N SER A 4 -1.44 1.79 -10.62
CA SER A 4 -0.02 1.81 -10.94
C SER A 4 0.48 0.37 -11.06
N HIS A 5 0.99 0.02 -12.24
CA HIS A 5 1.72 -1.22 -12.48
C HIS A 5 3.21 -0.90 -12.57
N PHE A 6 4.03 -1.57 -11.77
CA PHE A 6 5.47 -1.35 -11.80
C PHE A 6 6.26 -2.61 -11.43
N THR A 7 7.50 -2.65 -11.90
CA THR A 7 8.53 -3.57 -11.41
C THR A 7 9.49 -2.78 -10.53
N ALA A 8 9.79 -3.30 -9.36
CA ALA A 8 10.81 -2.77 -8.46
C ALA A 8 12.04 -3.67 -8.56
N GLU A 9 13.22 -3.07 -8.72
CA GLU A 9 14.51 -3.74 -8.87
C GLU A 9 15.49 -3.29 -7.77
N GLY A 10 16.64 -3.96 -7.64
CA GLY A 10 17.70 -3.67 -6.67
C GLY A 10 17.84 -4.77 -5.62
N GLU A 11 17.88 -4.40 -4.33
CA GLU A 11 18.02 -5.36 -3.20
C GLU A 11 16.90 -6.42 -3.15
N VAL A 12 15.72 -6.09 -3.68
CA VAL A 12 14.61 -7.01 -3.85
C VAL A 12 13.88 -6.67 -5.13
N THR A 13 13.59 -7.72 -5.91
CA THR A 13 12.88 -7.69 -7.17
C THR A 13 11.46 -8.18 -6.97
N PHE A 14 10.50 -7.35 -7.36
CA PHE A 14 9.09 -7.72 -7.34
C PHE A 14 8.28 -6.91 -8.36
N LYS A 15 7.18 -7.49 -8.80
CA LYS A 15 6.17 -6.83 -9.63
C LYS A 15 4.97 -6.51 -8.76
N SER A 16 4.36 -5.35 -8.98
CA SER A 16 3.17 -4.98 -8.24
C SER A 16 2.19 -4.18 -9.08
N ILE A 17 0.92 -4.48 -8.85
CA ILE A 17 -0.20 -3.66 -9.32
C ILE A 17 -0.90 -3.14 -8.08
N LEU A 18 -0.95 -1.82 -7.96
CA LEU A 18 -1.68 -1.11 -6.91
C LEU A 18 -2.82 -0.32 -7.54
N TYR A 19 -3.95 -0.23 -6.86
CA TYR A 19 -5.05 0.63 -7.27
C TYR A 19 -5.76 1.23 -6.07
N VAL A 20 -6.37 2.40 -6.31
CA VAL A 20 -7.23 3.08 -5.35
C VAL A 20 -8.67 2.83 -5.76
N PRO A 21 -9.55 2.29 -4.89
CA PRO A 21 -10.98 2.17 -5.20
C PRO A 21 -11.62 3.54 -5.50
N LYS A 22 -12.81 3.53 -6.11
CA LYS A 22 -13.55 4.78 -6.38
C LYS A 22 -14.31 5.28 -5.16
N ALA A 23 -14.83 4.36 -4.35
CA ALA A 23 -15.51 4.64 -3.10
C ALA A 23 -14.76 3.95 -1.95
N ALA A 24 -14.70 4.62 -0.81
CA ALA A 24 -14.19 4.03 0.41
C ALA A 24 -15.12 2.88 0.86
N PRO A 25 -14.56 1.77 1.38
CA PRO A 25 -15.37 0.79 2.09
C PRO A 25 -16.11 1.47 3.25
N PHE A 26 -17.40 1.15 3.43
CA PHE A 26 -18.24 1.73 4.48
C PHE A 26 -17.64 1.57 5.89
N ASP A 27 -16.82 0.55 6.08
CA ASP A 27 -16.19 0.17 7.34
C ASP A 27 -14.73 0.61 7.47
N LEU A 28 -14.23 1.49 6.60
CA LEU A 28 -12.80 1.88 6.56
C LEU A 28 -12.29 2.40 7.92
N PHE A 29 -13.08 3.25 8.61
CA PHE A 29 -12.68 3.84 9.89
C PHE A 29 -13.13 3.02 11.10
N SER A 30 -14.25 2.30 11.00
CA SER A 30 -14.66 1.36 12.06
C SER A 30 -13.72 0.16 12.18
N LYS A 31 -12.96 -0.12 11.11
CA LYS A 31 -11.85 -1.07 11.08
C LYS A 31 -10.47 -0.42 11.16
N TYR A 32 -10.32 0.84 11.59
CA TYR A 32 -9.01 1.50 11.66
C TYR A 32 -7.99 0.73 12.51
N ASP A 33 -8.46 0.12 13.60
CA ASP A 33 -7.66 -0.76 14.47
C ASP A 33 -7.73 -2.24 14.08
N LYS A 34 -8.51 -2.58 13.06
CA LYS A 34 -8.63 -3.94 12.55
C LYS A 34 -7.75 -4.14 11.32
N LYS A 35 -7.26 -5.37 11.20
CA LYS A 35 -6.39 -5.83 10.12
C LYS A 35 -7.19 -5.77 8.81
N THR A 36 -6.64 -5.12 7.79
CA THR A 36 -7.32 -4.95 6.50
C THR A 36 -6.56 -5.69 5.39
N ASP A 37 -7.28 -6.60 4.73
CA ASP A 37 -6.75 -7.46 3.65
C ASP A 37 -6.66 -6.68 2.34
N ALA A 38 -5.65 -5.82 2.23
CA ALA A 38 -5.55 -4.89 1.10
C ALA A 38 -4.64 -5.39 -0.02
N ILE A 39 -3.58 -6.10 0.31
CA ILE A 39 -2.56 -6.51 -0.65
C ILE A 39 -2.32 -8.01 -0.57
N LYS A 40 -2.47 -8.68 -1.71
CA LYS A 40 -2.16 -10.10 -1.86
C LYS A 40 -0.69 -10.29 -2.19
N LEU A 41 -0.01 -11.13 -1.40
CA LEU A 41 1.38 -11.50 -1.63
C LEU A 41 1.45 -12.82 -2.39
N TYR A 42 2.19 -12.78 -3.49
CA TYR A 42 2.56 -13.90 -4.32
C TYR A 42 4.07 -14.05 -4.30
N VAL A 43 4.52 -15.30 -4.38
CA VAL A 43 5.93 -15.64 -4.55
C VAL A 43 6.03 -16.58 -5.74
N ARG A 44 6.77 -16.18 -6.78
CA ARG A 44 6.87 -16.92 -8.04
C ARG A 44 5.50 -17.33 -8.58
N ARG A 45 4.54 -16.39 -8.56
CA ARG A 45 3.14 -16.58 -8.99
C ARG A 45 2.31 -17.55 -8.13
N VAL A 46 2.84 -18.04 -7.01
CA VAL A 46 2.10 -18.84 -6.03
C VAL A 46 1.52 -17.91 -4.97
N PHE A 47 0.21 -18.00 -4.73
CA PHE A 47 -0.44 -17.24 -3.67
C PHE A 47 0.06 -17.70 -2.30
N ILE A 48 0.57 -16.77 -1.50
CA ILE A 48 1.05 -17.06 -0.15
C ILE A 48 0.02 -16.64 0.89
N THR A 49 -0.38 -15.36 0.83
CA THR A 49 -1.34 -14.80 1.78
C THR A 49 -1.85 -13.43 1.34
N ASP A 50 -3.04 -13.07 1.78
CA ASP A 50 -3.66 -11.75 1.72
C ASP A 50 -3.77 -11.07 3.09
N ASN A 51 -3.77 -11.87 4.16
CA ASN A 51 -3.74 -11.38 5.54
C ASN A 51 -2.31 -11.07 5.99
N PHE A 52 -1.75 -9.98 5.46
CA PHE A 52 -0.43 -9.48 5.85
C PHE A 52 -0.56 -8.17 6.60
N GLU A 53 -0.61 -8.27 7.91
CA GLU A 53 -0.49 -7.14 8.83
C GLU A 53 0.77 -6.35 8.47
N GLU A 54 0.60 -5.05 8.21
CA GLU A 54 1.67 -4.09 7.92
C GLU A 54 2.27 -4.07 6.50
N MET A 55 1.67 -4.69 5.47
CA MET A 55 2.16 -4.44 4.09
C MET A 55 2.03 -2.98 3.66
N MET A 56 0.98 -2.30 4.16
CA MET A 56 0.81 -0.86 4.05
C MET A 56 0.59 -0.25 5.44
N PRO A 57 1.00 1.00 5.66
CA PRO A 57 0.59 1.77 6.83
C PRO A 57 -0.94 1.87 6.94
N LYS A 58 -1.47 2.00 8.15
CA LYS A 58 -2.93 2.10 8.41
C LYS A 58 -3.59 3.18 7.57
N TYR A 59 -2.93 4.32 7.41
CA TYR A 59 -3.44 5.44 6.60
C TYR A 59 -3.51 5.11 5.09
N LEU A 60 -2.82 4.09 4.58
CA LEU A 60 -2.93 3.61 3.19
C LEU A 60 -3.69 2.29 3.05
N SER A 61 -4.38 1.83 4.10
CA SER A 61 -5.14 0.56 4.11
C SER A 61 -6.21 0.44 3.02
N PHE A 62 -6.66 1.56 2.44
CA PHE A 62 -7.61 1.58 1.33
C PHE A 62 -6.99 1.17 -0.01
N ILE A 63 -5.66 1.20 -0.16
CA ILE A 63 -4.97 0.82 -1.39
C ILE A 63 -5.01 -0.68 -1.54
N ARG A 64 -5.57 -1.15 -2.66
CA ARG A 64 -5.68 -2.57 -2.96
C ARG A 64 -4.63 -2.96 -3.99
N GLY A 65 -4.21 -4.21 -3.98
CA GLY A 65 -3.26 -4.67 -5.00
C GLY A 65 -2.72 -6.07 -4.83
N VAL A 66 -1.75 -6.37 -5.68
CA VAL A 66 -0.98 -7.61 -5.66
C VAL A 66 0.51 -7.29 -5.70
N VAL A 67 1.30 -8.13 -5.06
CA VAL A 67 2.76 -8.09 -5.05
C VAL A 67 3.25 -9.49 -5.36
N ASP A 68 4.03 -9.65 -6.41
CA ASP A 68 4.66 -10.91 -6.81
C ASP A 68 6.18 -10.76 -6.75
N SER A 69 6.83 -11.51 -5.86
CA SER A 69 8.28 -11.45 -5.66
C SER A 69 8.93 -12.78 -6.00
N ASP A 70 10.04 -12.74 -6.74
CA ASP A 70 10.82 -13.92 -7.09
C ASP A 70 11.90 -14.27 -6.04
N ASP A 71 12.24 -13.28 -5.19
CA ASP A 71 13.34 -13.32 -4.22
C ASP A 71 12.93 -13.80 -2.83
N LEU A 72 11.62 -13.86 -2.54
CA LEU A 72 11.13 -14.40 -1.28
C LEU A 72 11.16 -15.94 -1.30
N PRO A 73 11.53 -16.59 -0.18
CA PRO A 73 11.47 -18.05 -0.08
C PRO A 73 10.02 -18.55 -0.08
N LEU A 74 9.72 -19.58 -0.89
CA LEU A 74 8.39 -20.23 -0.92
C LEU A 74 8.06 -20.95 0.39
N ASN A 75 9.05 -21.60 1.00
CA ASN A 75 8.88 -22.45 2.19
C ASN A 75 9.07 -21.67 3.48
N VAL A 76 8.39 -20.52 3.61
CA VAL A 76 8.53 -19.63 4.78
C VAL A 76 7.23 -19.60 5.59
N SER A 77 7.34 -19.78 6.90
CA SER A 77 6.21 -19.57 7.80
C SER A 77 5.79 -18.10 7.77
N ARG A 78 4.51 -17.82 8.08
CA ARG A 78 3.99 -16.44 8.15
C ARG A 78 4.79 -15.57 9.13
N GLU A 79 5.23 -16.16 10.23
CA GLU A 79 6.04 -15.49 11.26
C GLU A 79 7.45 -15.11 10.74
N ASN A 80 8.15 -16.05 10.11
CA ASN A 80 9.47 -15.80 9.53
C ASN A 80 9.40 -14.76 8.39
N LEU A 81 8.31 -14.77 7.63
CA LEU A 81 8.09 -13.82 6.56
C LEU A 81 7.90 -12.39 7.08
N GLN A 82 7.20 -12.21 8.21
CA GLN A 82 7.04 -10.91 8.87
C GLN A 82 8.36 -10.33 9.37
N GLN A 83 9.28 -11.19 9.84
CA GLN A 83 10.60 -10.78 10.31
C GLN A 83 11.61 -10.53 9.18
N SER A 84 11.28 -10.89 7.94
CA SER A 84 12.18 -10.79 6.78
C SER A 84 12.62 -9.35 6.50
N LYS A 85 13.94 -9.13 6.39
CA LYS A 85 14.53 -7.86 5.96
C LYS A 85 14.05 -7.45 4.57
N LEU A 86 13.94 -8.41 3.65
CA LEU A 86 13.47 -8.18 2.27
C LEU A 86 12.05 -7.59 2.27
N LEU A 87 11.19 -8.07 3.16
CA LEU A 87 9.83 -7.58 3.25
C LEU A 87 9.77 -6.12 3.71
N LYS A 88 10.64 -5.71 4.65
CA LYS A 88 10.74 -4.29 5.06
C LYS A 88 11.11 -3.39 3.88
N VAL A 89 11.99 -3.87 2.99
CA VAL A 89 12.37 -3.16 1.76
C VAL A 89 11.19 -3.08 0.79
N ILE A 90 10.46 -4.19 0.59
CA ILE A 90 9.24 -4.23 -0.23
C ILE A 90 8.22 -3.19 0.28
N LYS A 91 7.91 -3.19 1.58
CA LYS A 91 7.00 -2.23 2.23
C LYS A 91 7.41 -0.78 1.93
N LYS A 92 8.69 -0.44 2.13
CA LYS A 92 9.19 0.92 1.87
C LYS A 92 9.04 1.33 0.40
N LYS A 93 9.35 0.42 -0.54
CA LYS A 93 9.19 0.67 -1.98
C LYS A 93 7.71 0.81 -2.37
N LEU A 94 6.83 -0.01 -1.81
CA LEU A 94 5.38 0.04 -2.03
C LEU A 94 4.78 1.37 -1.58
N VAL A 95 5.07 1.81 -0.35
CA VAL A 95 4.60 3.11 0.17
C VAL A 95 5.08 4.25 -0.71
N ARG A 96 6.36 4.25 -1.12
CA ARG A 96 6.91 5.29 -1.99
C ARG A 96 6.16 5.36 -3.33
N LYS A 97 5.91 4.21 -3.97
CA LYS A 97 5.20 4.12 -5.25
C LYS A 97 3.71 4.44 -5.11
N ALA A 98 3.07 4.06 -4.02
CA ALA A 98 1.71 4.44 -3.69
C ALA A 98 1.57 5.97 -3.59
N LEU A 99 2.44 6.64 -2.84
CA LEU A 99 2.42 8.10 -2.73
C LEU A 99 2.71 8.80 -4.07
N ASP A 100 3.60 8.22 -4.89
CA ASP A 100 3.87 8.76 -6.23
C ASP A 100 2.69 8.56 -7.19
N MET A 101 1.92 7.47 -7.04
CA MET A 101 0.67 7.25 -7.75
C MET A 101 -0.41 8.25 -7.31
N LEU A 102 -0.58 8.50 -6.01
CA LEU A 102 -1.58 9.46 -5.51
C LEU A 102 -1.37 10.88 -6.03
N LYS A 103 -0.12 11.30 -6.24
CA LYS A 103 0.19 12.61 -6.85
C LYS A 103 -0.22 12.74 -8.30
N LYS A 104 -0.43 11.63 -8.99
CA LYS A 104 -0.83 11.58 -10.41
C LYS A 104 -2.34 11.54 -10.59
N ILE A 105 -3.12 11.61 -9.51
CA ILE A 105 -4.58 11.72 -9.59
C ILE A 105 -4.93 13.00 -10.36
N SER A 106 -5.80 12.88 -11.36
CA SER A 106 -6.23 14.01 -12.19
C SER A 106 -7.02 15.03 -11.36
N ALA A 107 -7.06 16.29 -11.81
CA ALA A 107 -7.81 17.33 -11.11
C ALA A 107 -9.31 16.98 -11.00
N ALA A 108 -9.90 16.40 -12.06
CA ALA A 108 -11.30 15.97 -12.07
C ALA A 108 -11.60 14.87 -11.05
N ASP A 109 -10.65 13.96 -10.86
CA ASP A 109 -10.78 12.81 -9.96
C ASP A 109 -10.43 13.14 -8.51
N TYR A 110 -9.72 14.26 -8.30
CA TYR A 110 -9.17 14.62 -7.01
C TYR A 110 -10.25 14.97 -5.98
N GLU A 111 -11.32 15.63 -6.41
CA GLU A 111 -12.42 15.99 -5.51
C GLU A 111 -13.10 14.74 -4.93
N THR A 112 -13.33 13.74 -5.78
CA THR A 112 -13.84 12.43 -5.34
C THR A 112 -12.85 11.75 -4.41
N PHE A 113 -11.57 11.72 -4.78
CA PHE A 113 -10.53 11.14 -3.95
C PHE A 113 -10.45 11.80 -2.56
N TRP A 114 -10.53 13.13 -2.50
CA TRP A 114 -10.44 13.89 -1.26
C TRP A 114 -11.66 13.67 -0.37
N LYS A 115 -12.85 13.59 -0.97
CA LYS A 115 -14.09 13.25 -0.27
C LYS A 115 -14.00 11.88 0.40
N GLU A 116 -13.48 10.87 -0.31
CA GLU A 116 -13.44 9.49 0.17
C GLU A 116 -12.25 9.21 1.12
N TYR A 117 -11.08 9.80 0.84
CA TYR A 117 -9.81 9.44 1.50
C TYR A 117 -9.06 10.63 2.12
N GLY A 118 -9.66 11.82 2.19
CA GLY A 118 -9.02 13.00 2.78
C GLY A 118 -8.62 12.80 4.25
N THR A 119 -9.46 12.10 5.03
CA THR A 119 -9.15 11.73 6.42
C THR A 119 -7.93 10.82 6.50
N ASN A 120 -7.80 9.85 5.60
CA ASN A 120 -6.62 8.98 5.53
C ASN A 120 -5.34 9.78 5.27
N ILE A 121 -5.38 10.76 4.36
CA ILE A 121 -4.20 11.60 4.07
C ILE A 121 -3.84 12.47 5.29
N LYS A 122 -4.83 13.04 5.98
CA LYS A 122 -4.60 13.80 7.22
C LYS A 122 -3.96 12.94 8.30
N LEU A 123 -4.44 11.72 8.51
CA LEU A 123 -3.84 10.75 9.45
C LEU A 123 -2.40 10.44 9.07
N GLY A 124 -2.12 10.20 7.77
CA GLY A 124 -0.76 9.95 7.29
C GLY A 124 0.20 11.11 7.60
N VAL A 125 -0.23 12.37 7.50
CA VAL A 125 0.61 13.54 7.82
C VAL A 125 1.01 13.57 9.30
N ILE A 126 0.11 13.10 10.18
CA ILE A 126 0.32 13.03 11.63
C ILE A 126 1.24 11.85 11.98
N GLU A 127 0.92 10.66 11.47
CA GLU A 127 1.55 9.40 11.86
C GLU A 127 2.89 9.12 11.15
N ASP A 128 3.04 9.51 9.88
CA ASP A 128 4.23 9.20 9.07
C ASP A 128 5.13 10.43 8.89
N SER A 129 5.98 10.66 9.88
CA SER A 129 6.95 11.77 9.88
C SER A 129 7.91 11.71 8.69
N ALA A 130 8.28 10.50 8.23
CA ALA A 130 9.22 10.30 7.13
C ALA A 130 8.63 10.71 5.77
N ASN A 131 7.32 10.50 5.58
CA ASN A 131 6.62 10.86 4.34
C ASN A 131 5.80 12.15 4.45
N ARG A 132 5.83 12.85 5.58
CA ARG A 132 5.05 14.07 5.86
C ARG A 132 5.11 15.10 4.74
N THR A 133 6.29 15.42 4.22
CA THR A 133 6.45 16.41 3.13
C THR A 133 5.79 15.95 1.82
N ARG A 134 5.77 14.64 1.54
CA ARG A 134 5.11 14.09 0.35
C ARG A 134 3.59 14.08 0.52
N LEU A 135 3.12 13.75 1.72
CA LEU A 135 1.70 13.71 2.08
C LEU A 135 1.09 15.11 2.17
N ALA A 136 1.82 16.09 2.69
CA ALA A 136 1.37 17.48 2.78
C ALA A 136 1.02 18.08 1.40
N LYS A 137 1.69 17.63 0.33
CA LYS A 137 1.37 18.06 -1.05
C LYS A 137 0.03 17.51 -1.56
N LEU A 138 -0.54 16.52 -0.89
CA LEU A 138 -1.86 15.95 -1.18
C LEU A 138 -2.96 16.60 -0.32
N LEU A 139 -2.63 17.56 0.54
CA LEU A 139 -3.65 18.29 1.28
C LEU A 139 -4.35 19.31 0.36
N ARG A 140 -5.66 19.45 0.57
CA ARG A 140 -6.52 20.48 -0.01
C ARG A 140 -7.34 21.13 1.09
#